data_AF-A0A4R4WZS7-F1
#
_entry.id   AF-A0A4R4WZS7-F1
#
_cell.length_a   1.000
_cell.length_b   1.000
_cell.length_c   1.000
_cell.angle_alpha   90.00
_cell.angle_beta   90.00
_cell.angle_gamma   90.00
#
_symmetry.space_group_name_H-M   'P 1'
#
loop_
_entity.id
_entity.type
_entity.pdbx_description
1 polymer ?
#
loop_
_entity_poly.entity_id
_entity_poly.type
_entity_poly.pdbx_seq_one_letter_code
_entity_poly.pdbx_strand_id
1 'polypeptide(L)'
;MHPQTDQVRQIAQAVLYEGYLLWPYRESSLKNRHRWTIGGVHPEAYGRAHDGNHWRMRTECLVEAEPGDTVDVCVRFLHVVTREPVAGGPGRRSGEEARERELTMPGLVVDELVHGPAVTAIDLPAGRRIEPLHEPPTGPPTELPTGLPTELPAGLSTGLSTGPPTGAGGQAGMVVRSWEALRGRIEASARRLRPGLFTITVEVVNTTPWGPGTRADALRRTLASAHTVLHGPRARFVSLMDPPPELREHAEACRNEGAWPVLAGPHGDRHTVLASPIILYDHPEIAPESPGDLFDNTEIDQLLTLSVLALSDQERQEIRDGDPRARAILDRCTALAPEDLVRLHGLMRRTEPQE
;
A
#
# COMPACT_ATOMS: atom_id res chain seq x y z
N MET A 1 -11.01 -11.40 14.97
CA MET A 1 -10.84 -10.30 13.99
C MET A 1 -12.16 -10.22 13.22
N HIS A 2 -12.84 -9.08 13.22
CA HIS A 2 -14.19 -8.97 12.65
C HIS A 2 -14.12 -9.06 11.11
N PRO A 3 -15.02 -9.80 10.44
CA PRO A 3 -14.97 -10.03 8.98
C PRO A 3 -15.04 -8.73 8.15
N GLN A 4 -15.67 -7.68 8.69
CA GLN A 4 -15.75 -6.35 8.09
C GLN A 4 -14.39 -5.64 8.01
N THR A 5 -13.51 -5.86 8.99
CA THR A 5 -12.13 -5.35 9.00
C THR A 5 -11.27 -6.03 7.92
N ASP A 6 -11.64 -7.25 7.51
CA ASP A 6 -10.90 -8.03 6.51
C ASP A 6 -11.13 -7.50 5.09
N GLN A 7 -12.37 -7.17 4.73
CA GLN A 7 -12.69 -6.58 3.42
C GLN A 7 -12.03 -5.22 3.21
N VAL A 8 -12.09 -4.32 4.21
CA VAL A 8 -11.41 -3.01 4.13
C VAL A 8 -9.90 -3.20 4.00
N ARG A 9 -9.31 -4.16 4.73
CA ARG A 9 -7.88 -4.47 4.62
C ARG A 9 -7.52 -4.98 3.23
N GLN A 10 -8.36 -5.80 2.61
CA GLN A 10 -8.16 -6.30 1.24
C GLN A 10 -8.24 -5.17 0.21
N ILE A 11 -9.23 -4.28 0.29
CA ILE A 11 -9.33 -3.11 -0.59
C ILE A 11 -8.13 -2.19 -0.41
N ALA A 12 -7.80 -1.86 0.85
CA ALA A 12 -6.63 -1.05 1.17
C ALA A 12 -5.33 -1.70 0.65
N GLN A 13 -5.25 -3.03 0.65
CA GLN A 13 -4.13 -3.75 0.06
C GLN A 13 -4.13 -3.71 -1.47
N ALA A 14 -5.28 -3.84 -2.13
CA ALA A 14 -5.38 -3.71 -3.59
C ALA A 14 -4.87 -2.33 -4.04
N VAL A 15 -5.42 -1.27 -3.43
CA VAL A 15 -5.10 0.13 -3.75
C VAL A 15 -3.64 0.48 -3.40
N LEU A 16 -3.09 -0.11 -2.32
CA LEU A 16 -1.67 0.06 -1.95
C LEU A 16 -0.73 -0.31 -3.11
N TYR A 17 -1.09 -1.34 -3.87
CA TYR A 17 -0.28 -1.87 -4.95
C TYR A 17 -0.67 -1.38 -6.33
N GLU A 18 -1.88 -0.88 -6.50
CA GLU A 18 -2.37 -0.34 -7.76
C GLU A 18 -1.39 0.69 -8.33
N GLY A 19 -1.00 1.74 -7.57
CA GLY A 19 -0.01 2.72 -8.03
C GLY A 19 1.45 2.24 -8.11
N TYR A 20 1.80 1.10 -7.50
CA TYR A 20 3.17 0.56 -7.46
C TYR A 20 3.41 -0.52 -8.53
N LEU A 21 2.36 -1.24 -8.93
CA LEU A 21 2.41 -2.37 -9.86
C LEU A 21 1.44 -2.25 -11.04
N LEU A 22 0.76 -1.11 -11.22
CA LEU A 22 -0.04 -0.85 -12.41
C LEU A 22 0.82 -1.06 -13.67
N TRP A 23 0.49 -2.16 -14.36
CA TRP A 23 1.01 -2.68 -15.62
C TRP A 23 2.37 -3.42 -15.57
N PRO A 24 2.57 -4.50 -16.37
CA PRO A 24 3.78 -5.35 -16.37
C PRO A 24 4.98 -4.60 -16.94
N TYR A 25 5.51 -3.68 -16.15
CA TYR A 25 6.66 -2.91 -16.52
C TYR A 25 7.88 -3.56 -15.86
N ARG A 26 8.65 -4.25 -16.70
CA ARG A 26 10.01 -4.67 -16.40
C ARG A 26 10.88 -3.46 -16.00
N GLU A 27 11.93 -3.69 -15.22
CA GLU A 27 12.85 -2.64 -14.75
C GLU A 27 13.44 -1.83 -15.92
N SER A 28 13.68 -2.48 -17.06
CA SER A 28 14.26 -1.85 -18.24
C SER A 28 13.31 -0.91 -19.00
N SER A 29 12.00 -0.91 -18.73
CA SER A 29 11.01 -0.06 -19.40
C SER A 29 11.24 1.43 -19.15
N LEU A 30 11.21 2.26 -20.20
CA LEU A 30 11.45 3.72 -20.12
C LEU A 30 10.54 4.45 -19.12
N LYS A 31 9.29 4.01 -18.97
CA LYS A 31 8.34 4.51 -17.97
C LYS A 31 8.72 4.12 -16.53
N ASN A 32 9.37 2.97 -16.33
CA ASN A 32 9.84 2.50 -15.02
C ASN A 32 11.21 3.03 -14.62
N ARG A 33 12.02 3.50 -15.57
CA ARG A 33 13.19 4.35 -15.26
C ARG A 33 12.77 5.61 -14.49
N HIS A 34 11.52 6.04 -14.64
CA HIS A 34 10.91 7.16 -13.94
C HIS A 34 9.66 6.69 -13.16
N ARG A 35 9.84 5.87 -12.11
CA ARG A 35 8.70 5.33 -11.31
C ARG A 35 7.73 6.41 -10.85
N TRP A 36 6.56 6.50 -11.45
CA TRP A 36 5.51 7.41 -11.02
C TRP A 36 4.81 6.81 -9.80
N THR A 37 5.18 7.23 -8.59
CA THR A 37 4.52 6.76 -7.36
C THR A 37 3.27 7.61 -7.13
N ILE A 38 2.11 7.10 -7.54
CA ILE A 38 0.83 7.67 -7.09
C ILE A 38 0.82 7.60 -5.55
N GLY A 39 0.56 8.73 -4.88
CA GLY A 39 0.56 8.81 -3.42
C GLY A 39 1.94 8.71 -2.75
N GLY A 40 3.03 9.09 -3.43
CA GLY A 40 4.34 9.17 -2.80
C GLY A 40 4.48 10.35 -1.85
N VAL A 41 4.80 10.09 -0.57
CA VAL A 41 5.20 11.10 0.41
C VAL A 41 6.72 11.10 0.51
N HIS A 42 7.36 11.99 -0.26
CA HIS A 42 8.81 12.11 -0.41
C HIS A 42 9.46 12.85 0.78
N PRO A 43 10.78 12.69 1.00
CA PRO A 43 11.50 13.51 1.98
C PRO A 43 11.22 15.00 1.78
N GLU A 44 10.97 15.74 2.86
CA GLU A 44 10.54 17.14 2.81
C GLU A 44 11.44 18.03 1.94
N ALA A 45 12.76 17.97 2.13
CA ALA A 45 13.67 18.78 1.33
C ALA A 45 13.67 18.41 -0.17
N TYR A 46 13.40 17.13 -0.51
CA TYR A 46 13.23 16.71 -1.90
C TYR A 46 11.93 17.25 -2.48
N GLY A 47 10.81 17.06 -1.79
CA GLY A 47 9.49 17.49 -2.27
C GLY A 47 9.38 19.00 -2.43
N ARG A 48 9.97 19.79 -1.52
CA ARG A 48 10.04 21.26 -1.64
C ARG A 48 10.87 21.74 -2.83
N ALA A 49 11.86 20.97 -3.25
CA ALA A 49 12.76 21.32 -4.34
C ALA A 49 12.26 20.87 -5.73
N HIS A 50 11.26 19.99 -5.80
CA HIS A 50 10.79 19.39 -7.04
C HIS A 50 9.25 19.44 -7.11
N ASP A 51 8.72 20.37 -7.90
CA ASP A 51 7.28 20.53 -8.12
C ASP A 51 6.61 19.19 -8.50
N GLY A 52 5.40 18.98 -8.00
CA GLY A 52 4.64 17.73 -8.19
C GLY A 52 5.06 16.56 -7.32
N ASN A 53 6.08 16.71 -6.46
CA ASN A 53 6.49 15.66 -5.50
C ASN A 53 6.02 16.06 -4.09
N HIS A 54 4.93 15.46 -3.63
CA HIS A 54 4.39 15.76 -2.31
C HIS A 54 5.30 15.22 -1.21
N TRP A 55 5.49 15.99 -0.14
CA TRP A 55 6.20 15.58 1.07
C TRP A 55 5.30 15.43 2.30
N ARG A 56 4.01 15.70 2.09
CA ARG A 56 2.93 15.65 3.06
C ARG A 56 1.70 15.06 2.39
N MET A 57 0.97 14.25 3.13
CA MET A 57 -0.38 13.81 2.82
C MET A 57 -1.32 14.35 3.90
N ARG A 58 -2.45 14.94 3.51
CA ARG A 58 -3.48 15.45 4.43
C ARG A 58 -4.81 14.79 4.10
N THR A 59 -5.45 14.23 5.12
CA THR A 59 -6.80 13.69 5.04
C THR A 59 -7.69 14.43 6.03
N GLU A 60 -8.79 14.99 5.56
CA GLU A 60 -9.88 15.53 6.37
C GLU A 60 -11.16 14.75 6.08
N CYS A 61 -11.81 14.26 7.13
CA CYS A 61 -13.13 13.66 7.05
C CYS A 61 -14.07 14.25 8.11
N LEU A 62 -15.36 14.25 7.80
CA LEU A 62 -16.40 14.62 8.76
C LEU A 62 -16.85 13.39 9.52
N VAL A 63 -17.09 13.55 10.82
CA VAL A 63 -17.55 12.49 11.70
C VAL A 63 -18.62 12.98 12.65
N GLU A 64 -19.73 12.25 12.69
CA GLU A 64 -20.77 12.35 13.70
C GLU A 64 -20.38 11.45 14.87
N ALA A 65 -20.15 12.03 16.04
CA ALA A 65 -19.63 11.31 17.20
C ALA A 65 -20.00 12.01 18.52
N GLU A 66 -20.07 11.26 19.60
CA GLU A 66 -20.04 11.83 20.95
C GLU A 66 -18.60 12.22 21.33
N PRO A 67 -18.39 13.22 22.22
CA PRO A 67 -17.05 13.65 22.61
C PRO A 67 -16.15 12.52 23.15
N GLY A 68 -16.75 11.54 23.84
CA GLY A 68 -16.06 10.37 24.39
C GLY A 68 -15.98 9.17 23.45
N ASP A 69 -16.38 9.31 22.18
CA ASP A 69 -16.13 8.27 21.18
C ASP A 69 -14.67 8.27 20.75
N THR A 70 -14.23 7.13 20.22
CA THR A 70 -12.83 6.89 19.83
C THR A 70 -12.72 6.61 18.34
N VAL A 71 -11.61 7.04 17.76
CA VAL A 71 -11.22 6.73 16.39
C VAL A 71 -9.81 6.13 16.37
N ASP A 72 -9.65 5.02 15.65
CA ASP A 72 -8.37 4.44 15.30
C ASP A 72 -7.87 5.08 14.01
N VAL A 73 -6.60 5.46 13.96
CA VAL A 73 -5.93 5.95 12.74
C VAL A 73 -4.84 4.96 12.36
N CYS A 74 -4.91 4.40 11.16
CA CYS A 74 -3.90 3.49 10.62
C CYS A 74 -3.33 4.09 9.33
N VAL A 75 -2.01 4.22 9.25
CA VAL A 75 -1.31 4.66 8.04
C VAL A 75 -0.52 3.50 7.49
N ARG A 76 -0.70 3.23 6.20
CA ARG A 76 0.01 2.18 5.47
C ARG A 76 0.72 2.78 4.27
N PHE A 77 1.88 2.22 3.96
CA PHE A 77 2.68 2.62 2.81
C PHE A 77 3.64 1.50 2.39
N LEU A 78 4.19 1.64 1.19
CA LEU A 78 5.26 0.82 0.65
C LEU A 78 6.62 1.47 0.92
N HIS A 79 7.55 0.67 1.42
CA HIS A 79 8.95 1.02 1.59
C HIS A 79 9.78 0.25 0.56
N VAL A 80 10.52 0.96 -0.28
CA VAL A 80 11.42 0.35 -1.26
C VAL A 80 12.60 -0.33 -0.55
N VAL A 81 12.84 -1.59 -0.89
CA VAL A 81 13.89 -2.45 -0.35
C VAL A 81 14.73 -2.96 -1.51
N THR A 82 16.05 -2.85 -1.39
CA THR A 82 16.99 -3.46 -2.33
C THR A 82 17.16 -4.93 -1.99
N ARG A 83 17.09 -5.78 -3.01
CA ARG A 83 17.22 -7.23 -2.94
C ARG A 83 18.46 -7.66 -3.69
N GLU A 84 19.34 -8.40 -3.02
CA GLU A 84 20.56 -8.96 -3.59
C GLU A 84 20.62 -10.48 -3.32
N PRO A 85 20.85 -11.31 -4.34
CA PRO A 85 21.06 -12.75 -4.13
C PRO A 85 22.39 -12.98 -3.40
N VAL A 86 22.41 -13.92 -2.45
CA VAL A 86 23.68 -14.42 -1.90
C VAL A 86 24.35 -15.29 -2.96
N ALA A 87 25.64 -15.06 -3.22
CA ALA A 87 26.41 -15.80 -4.22
C ALA A 87 26.25 -17.33 -4.03
N GLY A 88 25.78 -18.01 -5.09
CA GLY A 88 25.61 -19.48 -5.11
C GLY A 88 24.19 -20.01 -5.40
N GLY A 89 23.16 -19.15 -5.44
CA GLY A 89 21.79 -19.53 -5.86
C GLY A 89 21.53 -19.30 -7.36
N PRO A 90 20.55 -19.99 -7.99
CA PRO A 90 20.31 -19.89 -9.42
C PRO A 90 19.77 -18.51 -9.86
N GLY A 91 20.39 -17.94 -10.90
CA GLY A 91 19.79 -17.07 -11.93
C GLY A 91 19.19 -15.70 -11.60
N ARG A 92 18.87 -15.39 -10.33
CA ARG A 92 18.15 -14.15 -10.00
C ARG A 92 19.06 -12.92 -9.98
N ARG A 93 18.54 -11.80 -10.47
CA ARG A 93 19.21 -10.49 -10.47
C ARG A 93 18.95 -9.73 -9.18
N SER A 94 19.89 -8.85 -8.83
CA SER A 94 19.65 -7.77 -7.88
C SER A 94 18.53 -6.88 -8.40
N GLY A 95 17.69 -6.36 -7.52
CA GLY A 95 16.60 -5.47 -7.90
C GLY A 95 15.95 -4.81 -6.69
N GLU A 96 15.01 -3.91 -6.93
CA GLU A 96 14.22 -3.30 -5.87
C GLU A 96 12.85 -3.99 -5.76
N GLU A 97 12.35 -4.15 -4.55
CA GLU A 97 11.00 -4.61 -4.22
C GLU A 97 10.35 -3.66 -3.20
N ALA A 98 9.03 -3.73 -3.01
CA ALA A 98 8.34 -2.96 -1.98
C ALA A 98 7.93 -3.84 -0.80
N ARG A 99 8.18 -3.35 0.41
CA ARG A 99 7.63 -3.92 1.64
C ARG A 99 6.54 -3.04 2.23
N GLU A 100 5.45 -3.67 2.64
CA GLU A 100 4.37 -3.02 3.37
C GLU A 100 4.87 -2.57 4.76
N ARG A 101 4.49 -1.36 5.15
CA ARG A 101 4.65 -0.78 6.49
C ARG A 101 3.29 -0.29 6.96
N GLU A 102 3.02 -0.49 8.24
CA GLU A 102 1.76 -0.15 8.90
C GLU A 102 2.08 0.46 10.26
N LEU A 103 1.47 1.62 10.57
CA LEU A 103 1.53 2.25 11.88
C LEU A 103 0.11 2.62 12.31
N THR A 104 -0.24 2.28 13.54
CA THR A 104 -1.59 2.47 14.07
C THR A 104 -1.55 3.30 15.35
N MET A 105 -2.45 4.27 15.45
CA MET A 105 -2.77 5.06 16.63
C MET A 105 -4.19 4.67 17.08
N PRO A 106 -4.33 3.65 17.95
CA PRO A 106 -5.64 3.16 18.36
C PRO A 106 -6.25 4.03 19.46
N GLY A 107 -7.58 4.07 19.51
CA GLY A 107 -8.35 4.57 20.64
C GLY A 107 -8.25 6.08 20.87
N LEU A 108 -8.03 6.88 19.83
CA LEU A 108 -7.92 8.33 19.97
C LEU A 108 -9.29 8.92 20.33
N VAL A 109 -9.42 9.53 21.51
CA VAL A 109 -10.67 10.14 21.96
C VAL A 109 -10.92 11.43 21.18
N VAL A 110 -12.11 11.55 20.59
CA VAL A 110 -12.45 12.68 19.70
C VAL A 110 -12.30 14.03 20.42
N ASP A 111 -12.76 14.16 21.66
CA ASP A 111 -12.64 15.41 22.41
C ASP A 111 -11.19 15.75 22.79
N GLU A 112 -10.35 14.76 23.08
CA GLU A 112 -8.93 14.99 23.34
C GLU A 112 -8.23 15.55 22.11
N LEU A 113 -8.56 15.03 20.92
CA LEU A 113 -8.04 15.52 19.64
C LEU A 113 -8.44 16.96 19.32
N VAL A 114 -9.52 17.48 19.93
CA VAL A 114 -9.91 18.89 19.83
C VAL A 114 -9.01 19.80 20.66
N HIS A 115 -8.53 19.31 21.80
CA HIS A 115 -7.70 20.08 22.72
C HIS A 115 -6.21 20.00 22.40
N GLY A 116 -5.77 18.94 21.71
CA GLY A 116 -4.40 18.84 21.22
C GLY A 116 -4.24 17.70 20.22
N PRO A 117 -3.34 17.84 19.23
CA PRO A 117 -3.08 16.78 18.28
C PRO A 117 -2.41 15.58 18.96
N ALA A 118 -2.85 14.38 18.61
CA ALA A 118 -2.09 13.17 18.89
C ALA A 118 -1.01 12.99 17.82
N VAL A 119 0.21 12.67 18.22
CA VAL A 119 1.35 12.53 17.31
C VAL A 119 2.05 11.20 17.55
N THR A 120 2.35 10.46 16.48
CA THR A 120 3.29 9.33 16.52
C THR A 120 4.39 9.51 15.47
N ALA A 121 5.59 9.03 15.80
CA ALA A 121 6.73 9.10 14.88
C ALA A 121 6.74 7.88 13.96
N ILE A 122 7.06 8.10 12.69
CA ILE A 122 7.58 7.06 11.82
C ILE A 122 9.09 7.06 12.07
N ASP A 123 9.62 6.01 12.70
CA ASP A 123 11.07 5.84 12.90
C ASP A 123 11.45 4.42 12.51
N LEU A 124 11.84 4.26 11.25
CA LEU A 124 12.33 3.00 10.71
C LEU A 124 13.83 3.14 10.48
N PRO A 125 14.68 2.50 11.29
CA PRO A 125 16.12 2.55 11.06
C PRO A 125 16.48 1.84 9.75
N ALA A 126 17.58 2.30 9.14
CA ALA A 126 18.21 1.59 8.03
C ALA A 126 18.59 0.19 8.50
N GLY A 127 18.40 -0.80 7.64
CA GLY A 127 18.56 -2.19 8.04
C GLY A 127 18.93 -3.09 6.89
N ARG A 128 19.43 -4.27 7.27
CA ARG A 128 19.76 -5.35 6.36
C ARG A 128 19.31 -6.67 6.97
N ARG A 129 18.64 -7.51 6.20
CA ARG A 129 18.13 -8.80 6.64
C ARG A 129 18.47 -9.89 5.62
N ILE A 130 18.93 -11.03 6.12
CA ILE A 130 19.17 -12.22 5.30
C ILE A 130 17.99 -13.14 5.54
N GLU A 131 17.33 -13.56 4.46
CA GLU A 131 16.20 -14.47 4.53
C GLU A 131 16.39 -15.59 3.51
N PRO A 132 15.92 -16.82 3.80
CA PRO A 132 15.78 -17.84 2.78
C PRO A 132 14.82 -17.32 1.69
N LEU A 133 15.15 -17.60 0.44
CA LEU A 133 14.26 -17.32 -0.68
C LEU A 133 13.03 -18.23 -0.54
N HIS A 134 11.97 -17.71 0.06
CA HIS A 134 10.67 -18.39 0.02
C HIS A 134 10.14 -18.31 -1.41
N GLU A 135 10.07 -19.46 -2.09
CA GLU A 135 9.15 -19.65 -3.19
C GLU A 135 7.73 -19.66 -2.58
N PRO A 136 6.76 -18.89 -3.11
CA PRO A 136 5.37 -19.10 -2.71
C PRO A 136 5.02 -20.56 -3.02
N PRO A 137 4.36 -21.29 -2.11
CA PRO A 137 4.03 -22.69 -2.34
C PRO A 137 3.20 -22.81 -3.62
N THR A 138 3.73 -23.53 -4.61
CA THR A 138 2.94 -24.05 -5.72
C THR A 138 2.13 -25.24 -5.21
N GLY A 139 1.05 -24.96 -4.48
CA GLY A 139 0.15 -25.97 -3.92
C GLY A 139 -0.89 -25.34 -3.00
N PRO A 140 -2.06 -25.99 -2.80
CA PRO A 140 -3.07 -25.48 -1.89
C PRO A 140 -2.51 -25.39 -0.45
N PRO A 141 -2.93 -24.38 0.34
CA PRO A 141 -2.31 -24.04 1.61
C PRO A 141 -2.44 -25.21 2.59
N THR A 142 -1.31 -25.76 3.02
CA THR A 142 -1.26 -26.73 4.11
C THR A 142 -0.29 -26.22 5.18
N GLU A 143 -0.89 -25.80 6.30
CA GLU A 143 -0.36 -25.53 7.64
C GLU A 143 0.88 -24.61 7.84
N LEU A 144 0.79 -23.81 8.91
CA LEU A 144 1.73 -22.78 9.34
C LEU A 144 3.11 -23.34 9.75
N PRO A 145 4.23 -22.72 9.34
CA PRO A 145 5.52 -22.95 9.97
C PRO A 145 5.72 -22.01 11.17
N THR A 146 5.88 -22.60 12.35
CA THR A 146 6.32 -21.97 13.59
C THR A 146 7.84 -21.77 13.55
N GLY A 147 8.32 -20.53 13.67
CA GLY A 147 9.75 -20.25 13.85
C GLY A 147 10.08 -18.76 13.85
N LEU A 148 10.47 -18.22 15.02
CA LEU A 148 10.87 -16.82 15.21
C LEU A 148 12.24 -16.51 14.54
N PRO A 149 12.36 -15.46 13.71
CA PRO A 149 13.63 -15.04 13.12
C PRO A 149 14.43 -14.08 14.00
N THR A 150 15.76 -14.19 13.95
CA THR A 150 16.75 -13.40 14.71
C THR A 150 17.19 -12.16 13.92
N GLU A 151 17.18 -10.97 14.54
CA GLU A 151 17.70 -9.72 13.97
C GLU A 151 19.19 -9.53 14.33
N LEU A 152 19.99 -8.99 13.41
CA LEU A 152 21.39 -8.63 13.65
C LEU A 152 21.64 -7.15 13.31
N PRO A 153 22.35 -6.39 14.17
CA PRO A 153 22.75 -5.02 13.86
C PRO A 153 23.84 -4.98 12.78
N ALA A 154 23.82 -3.93 11.95
CA ALA A 154 24.79 -3.73 10.87
C ALA A 154 26.19 -3.38 11.40
N GLY A 155 27.20 -4.16 11.00
CA GLY A 155 28.60 -3.88 11.37
C GLY A 155 29.63 -5.00 11.14
N LEU A 156 29.23 -6.22 10.75
CA LEU A 156 30.16 -7.33 10.55
C LEU A 156 30.25 -7.73 9.06
N SER A 157 31.45 -7.58 8.50
CA SER A 157 31.87 -8.26 7.26
C SER A 157 32.29 -9.68 7.61
N THR A 158 31.45 -10.67 7.36
CA THR A 158 31.85 -12.08 7.43
C THR A 158 32.27 -12.55 6.05
N GLY A 159 33.58 -12.60 5.81
CA GLY A 159 34.15 -13.43 4.77
C GLY A 159 33.98 -14.90 5.14
N LEU A 160 33.25 -15.67 4.33
CA LEU A 160 33.18 -17.12 4.46
C LEU A 160 33.56 -17.76 3.12
N SER A 161 34.65 -18.51 3.20
CA SER A 161 35.27 -19.30 2.13
C SER A 161 34.41 -20.49 1.73
N THR A 162 34.41 -20.78 0.43
CA THR A 162 33.71 -21.86 -0.26
C THR A 162 34.33 -23.24 0.00
N GLY A 163 33.48 -24.24 0.19
CA GLY A 163 33.75 -25.65 -0.13
C GLY A 163 32.52 -26.23 -0.85
N PRO A 164 32.66 -27.13 -1.85
CA PRO A 164 31.51 -27.59 -2.62
C PRO A 164 30.76 -28.71 -1.87
N PRO A 165 29.42 -28.66 -1.76
CA PRO A 165 28.63 -29.84 -1.48
C PRO A 165 28.08 -30.43 -2.79
N THR A 166 28.41 -31.68 -3.02
CA THR A 166 27.72 -32.58 -3.95
C THR A 166 26.38 -33.02 -3.35
N GLY A 167 25.27 -32.77 -4.05
CA GLY A 167 23.97 -33.36 -3.71
C GLY A 167 22.79 -32.67 -4.40
N ALA A 168 22.06 -33.41 -5.22
CA ALA A 168 20.83 -32.96 -5.87
C ALA A 168 19.69 -32.82 -4.84
N GLY A 169 19.38 -31.57 -4.51
CA GLY A 169 18.22 -31.15 -3.73
C GLY A 169 18.19 -29.62 -3.82
N GLY A 170 17.06 -29.03 -4.27
CA GLY A 170 16.94 -27.62 -4.57
C GLY A 170 17.46 -26.74 -3.43
N GLN A 171 18.63 -26.14 -3.62
CA GLN A 171 19.24 -25.29 -2.62
C GLN A 171 18.47 -23.98 -2.62
N ALA A 172 17.63 -23.77 -1.60
CA ALA A 172 16.93 -22.50 -1.40
C ALA A 172 17.99 -21.39 -1.37
N GLY A 173 18.01 -20.55 -2.41
CA GLY A 173 18.92 -19.42 -2.47
C GLY A 173 18.70 -18.53 -1.24
N MET A 174 19.75 -17.95 -0.69
CA MET A 174 19.60 -16.92 0.33
C MET A 174 19.50 -15.55 -0.37
N VAL A 175 18.74 -14.64 0.22
CA VAL A 175 18.59 -13.26 -0.27
C VAL A 175 18.91 -12.28 0.84
N VAL A 176 19.71 -11.27 0.50
CA VAL A 176 19.95 -10.11 1.34
C VAL A 176 19.00 -9.01 0.93
N ARG A 177 18.26 -8.47 1.90
CA ARG A 177 17.40 -7.30 1.74
C ARG A 177 17.97 -6.14 2.52
N SER A 178 18.13 -4.98 1.91
CA SER A 178 18.58 -3.76 2.58
C SER A 178 17.64 -2.60 2.28
N TRP A 179 17.45 -1.71 3.25
CA TRP A 179 16.57 -0.56 3.13
C TRP A 179 17.16 0.67 3.82
N GLU A 180 16.78 1.85 3.33
CA GLU A 180 17.18 3.13 3.91
C GLU A 180 16.35 3.43 5.17
N ALA A 181 16.85 4.35 5.99
CA ALA A 181 16.07 4.82 7.13
C ALA A 181 14.89 5.69 6.64
N LEU A 182 13.74 5.56 7.29
CA LEU A 182 12.60 6.45 7.10
C LEU A 182 12.30 7.17 8.42
N ARG A 183 12.14 8.48 8.32
CA ARG A 183 11.62 9.32 9.40
C ARG A 183 10.39 10.09 8.95
N GLY A 184 9.44 10.23 9.85
CA GLY A 184 8.23 10.97 9.60
C GLY A 184 7.41 11.18 10.86
N ARG A 185 6.27 11.82 10.70
CA ARG A 185 5.25 11.92 11.75
C ARG A 185 3.88 11.68 11.17
N ILE A 186 3.02 11.07 11.98
CA ILE A 186 1.59 11.00 11.76
C ILE A 186 0.97 11.84 12.88
N GLU A 187 0.15 12.80 12.49
CA GLU A 187 -0.53 13.72 13.40
C GLU A 187 -2.03 13.62 13.16
N ALA A 188 -2.79 13.33 14.20
CA ALA A 188 -4.24 13.31 14.18
C ALA A 188 -4.77 14.44 15.06
N SER A 189 -5.75 15.20 14.57
CA SER A 189 -6.40 16.28 15.31
C SER A 189 -7.88 16.34 14.95
N ALA A 190 -8.67 17.01 15.78
CA ALA A 190 -10.08 17.21 15.52
C ALA A 190 -10.47 18.67 15.69
N ARG A 191 -11.47 19.11 14.93
CA ARG A 191 -12.10 20.42 15.08
C ARG A 191 -13.59 20.22 15.22
N ARG A 192 -14.15 20.66 16.36
CA ARG A 192 -15.60 20.65 16.58
C ARG A 192 -16.27 21.68 15.67
N LEU A 193 -17.26 21.25 14.88
CA LEU A 193 -18.05 22.11 14.00
C LEU A 193 -19.34 22.57 14.68
N ARG A 194 -20.03 21.62 15.32
CA ARG A 194 -21.25 21.80 16.12
C ARG A 194 -21.38 20.64 17.12
N PRO A 195 -22.34 20.66 18.06
CA PRO A 195 -22.58 19.50 18.92
C PRO A 195 -22.78 18.24 18.08
N GLY A 196 -22.04 17.18 18.41
CA GLY A 196 -22.08 15.89 17.73
C GLY A 196 -21.38 15.81 16.36
N LEU A 197 -20.74 16.88 15.87
CA LEU A 197 -20.08 16.88 14.55
C LEU A 197 -18.67 17.48 14.61
N PHE A 198 -17.71 16.74 14.05
CA PHE A 198 -16.31 17.10 14.03
C PHE A 198 -15.71 16.92 12.62
N THR A 199 -14.69 17.71 12.31
CA THR A 199 -13.71 17.36 11.28
C THR A 199 -12.55 16.65 11.96
N ILE A 200 -12.17 15.46 11.51
CA ILE A 200 -10.91 14.84 11.88
C ILE A 200 -9.90 15.11 10.77
N THR A 201 -8.71 15.54 11.15
CA THR A 201 -7.58 15.75 10.26
C THR A 201 -6.47 14.76 10.61
N VAL A 202 -5.98 14.03 9.61
CA VAL A 202 -4.77 13.21 9.71
C VAL A 202 -3.73 13.76 8.74
N GLU A 203 -2.54 14.04 9.24
CA GLU A 203 -1.39 14.48 8.45
C GLU A 203 -0.27 13.46 8.54
N VAL A 204 0.27 13.07 7.39
CA VAL A 204 1.46 12.22 7.28
C VAL A 204 2.55 13.01 6.62
N VAL A 205 3.66 13.22 7.32
CA VAL A 205 4.78 14.04 6.84
C VAL A 205 6.06 13.21 6.86
N ASN A 206 6.76 13.17 5.73
CA ASN A 206 8.05 12.50 5.64
C ASN A 206 9.18 13.49 5.96
N THR A 207 9.75 13.32 7.16
CA THR A 207 10.82 14.15 7.71
C THR A 207 12.20 13.50 7.55
N THR A 208 12.32 12.49 6.69
CA THR A 208 13.58 11.81 6.42
C THR A 208 14.64 12.81 5.97
N PRO A 209 15.83 12.86 6.60
CA PRO A 209 16.91 13.73 6.18
C PRO A 209 17.27 13.49 4.70
N TRP A 210 17.38 14.59 3.95
CA TRP A 210 17.66 14.56 2.53
C TRP A 210 18.73 15.58 2.15
N GLY A 211 19.68 15.13 1.35
CA GLY A 211 20.73 15.95 0.74
C GLY A 211 20.69 15.83 -0.79
N PRO A 212 21.68 16.35 -1.53
CA PRO A 212 21.74 16.20 -2.98
C PRO A 212 21.73 14.72 -3.37
N GLY A 213 20.89 14.35 -4.33
CA GLY A 213 20.72 12.97 -4.74
C GLY A 213 19.85 12.86 -5.99
N THR A 214 19.80 11.66 -6.55
CA THR A 214 18.92 11.35 -7.67
C THR A 214 17.50 11.09 -7.19
N ARG A 215 16.55 11.13 -8.12
CA ARG A 215 15.17 10.71 -7.86
C ARG A 215 15.08 9.26 -7.35
N ALA A 216 15.94 8.37 -7.84
CA ALA A 216 15.98 6.98 -7.38
C ALA A 216 16.38 6.88 -5.90
N ASP A 217 17.34 7.72 -5.46
CA ASP A 217 17.73 7.79 -4.06
C ASP A 217 16.60 8.36 -3.18
N ALA A 218 15.82 9.31 -3.70
CA ALA A 218 14.66 9.87 -3.02
C ALA A 218 13.55 8.83 -2.83
N LEU A 219 13.28 8.00 -3.85
CA LEU A 219 12.29 6.92 -3.78
C LEU A 219 12.59 5.89 -2.71
N ARG A 220 13.87 5.58 -2.46
CA ARG A 220 14.27 4.68 -1.35
C ARG A 220 13.94 5.26 0.02
N ARG A 221 13.68 6.56 0.11
CA ARG A 221 13.30 7.29 1.31
C ARG A 221 11.87 7.83 1.26
N THR A 222 11.05 7.38 0.31
CA THR A 222 9.66 7.79 0.13
C THR A 222 8.72 6.83 0.86
N LEU A 223 7.66 7.35 1.47
CA LEU A 223 6.50 6.55 1.86
C LEU A 223 5.65 6.37 0.59
N ALA A 224 5.86 5.29 -0.15
CA ALA A 224 5.22 5.12 -1.45
C ALA A 224 3.79 4.60 -1.29
N SER A 225 2.85 5.09 -2.10
CA SER A 225 1.44 4.67 -2.05
C SER A 225 0.84 4.82 -0.63
N ALA A 226 1.16 5.92 0.04
CA ALA A 226 0.68 6.15 1.39
C ALA A 226 -0.85 6.32 1.39
N HIS A 227 -1.51 5.64 2.31
CA HIS A 227 -2.94 5.78 2.55
C HIS A 227 -3.26 5.74 4.05
N THR A 228 -4.41 6.29 4.41
CA THR A 228 -4.90 6.38 5.79
C THR A 228 -6.23 5.64 5.91
N VAL A 229 -6.37 4.78 6.91
CA VAL A 229 -7.64 4.18 7.31
C VAL A 229 -8.03 4.77 8.66
N LEU A 230 -9.24 5.30 8.75
CA LEU A 230 -9.84 5.71 10.02
C LEU A 230 -10.98 4.77 10.35
N HIS A 231 -11.05 4.29 11.59
CA HIS A 231 -12.14 3.44 12.07
C HIS A 231 -12.68 3.93 13.41
N GLY A 232 -14.00 4.08 13.53
CA GLY A 232 -14.66 4.48 14.76
C GLY A 232 -15.84 3.57 15.06
N PRO A 233 -15.78 2.69 16.08
CA PRO A 233 -16.84 1.72 16.33
C PRO A 233 -18.18 2.35 16.73
N ARG A 234 -18.14 3.56 17.30
CA ARG A 234 -19.32 4.35 17.67
C ARG A 234 -19.47 5.65 16.88
N ALA A 235 -18.43 6.01 16.13
CA ALA A 235 -18.41 7.21 15.30
C ALA A 235 -18.99 6.90 13.91
N ARG A 236 -19.69 7.86 13.30
CA ARG A 236 -20.25 7.71 11.94
C ARG A 236 -19.65 8.76 11.02
N PHE A 237 -18.78 8.34 10.12
CA PHE A 237 -18.21 9.18 9.10
C PHE A 237 -19.27 9.60 8.08
N VAL A 238 -19.08 10.78 7.49
CA VAL A 238 -19.96 11.33 6.47
C VAL A 238 -19.26 11.20 5.12
N SER A 239 -20.01 10.78 4.10
CA SER A 239 -19.52 10.82 2.71
C SER A 239 -19.14 12.25 2.34
N LEU A 240 -17.96 12.44 1.76
CA LEU A 240 -17.59 13.72 1.16
C LEU A 240 -18.03 13.81 -0.31
N MET A 241 -18.35 12.68 -0.95
CA MET A 241 -18.80 12.64 -2.34
C MET A 241 -20.31 12.88 -2.45
N ASP A 242 -21.09 12.30 -1.55
CA ASP A 242 -22.53 12.48 -1.45
C ASP A 242 -22.95 12.82 -0.01
N PRO A 243 -22.56 14.02 0.50
CA PRO A 243 -22.93 14.43 1.85
C PRO A 243 -24.43 14.74 1.94
N PRO A 244 -25.07 14.45 3.09
CA PRO A 244 -26.41 14.95 3.39
C PRO A 244 -26.50 16.47 3.16
N PRO A 245 -27.64 17.01 2.67
CA PRO A 245 -27.76 18.43 2.31
C PRO A 245 -27.31 19.41 3.39
N GLU A 246 -27.58 19.11 4.65
CA GLU A 246 -27.22 19.90 5.82
C GLU A 246 -25.73 19.87 6.19
N LEU A 247 -24.95 18.94 5.61
CA LEU A 247 -23.52 18.79 5.83
C LEU A 247 -22.68 19.21 4.61
N ARG A 248 -23.32 19.58 3.49
CA ARG A 248 -22.63 19.88 2.23
C ARG A 248 -21.58 20.99 2.36
N GLU A 249 -21.92 22.09 3.04
CA GLU A 249 -20.96 23.19 3.26
C GLU A 249 -19.74 22.75 4.08
N HIS A 250 -19.94 21.86 5.06
CA HIS A 250 -18.84 21.32 5.85
C HIS A 250 -17.98 20.32 5.06
N ALA A 251 -18.60 19.55 4.17
CA ALA A 251 -17.90 18.59 3.31
C ALA A 251 -17.04 19.32 2.27
N GLU A 252 -17.59 20.36 1.62
CA GLU A 252 -16.87 21.22 0.67
C GLU A 252 -15.71 21.99 1.31
N ALA A 253 -15.81 22.27 2.62
CA ALA A 253 -14.74 22.91 3.37
C ALA A 253 -13.56 21.98 3.69
N CYS A 254 -13.74 20.65 3.57
CA CYS A 254 -12.68 19.68 3.86
C CYS A 254 -11.55 19.80 2.82
N ARG A 255 -10.30 19.82 3.31
CA ARG A 255 -9.11 19.86 2.46
C ARG A 255 -8.30 18.58 2.53
N ASN A 256 -8.21 17.93 1.37
CA ASN A 256 -7.52 16.68 1.16
C ASN A 256 -6.35 16.90 0.19
N GLU A 257 -5.15 16.45 0.57
CA GLU A 257 -3.91 16.60 -0.21
C GLU A 257 -3.26 15.22 -0.36
N GLY A 258 -3.14 14.74 -1.61
CA GLY A 258 -2.45 13.49 -1.94
C GLY A 258 -3.23 12.20 -1.64
N ALA A 259 -4.37 12.29 -0.95
CA ALA A 259 -5.29 11.18 -0.74
C ALA A 259 -6.74 11.68 -0.64
N TRP A 260 -7.70 10.88 -1.09
CA TRP A 260 -9.13 11.20 -1.09
C TRP A 260 -9.90 10.21 -0.21
N PRO A 261 -10.57 10.69 0.86
CA PRO A 261 -11.32 9.84 1.77
C PRO A 261 -12.64 9.39 1.17
N VAL A 262 -12.90 8.09 1.25
CA VAL A 262 -14.17 7.46 0.91
C VAL A 262 -14.64 6.58 2.07
N LEU A 263 -15.95 6.41 2.21
CA LEU A 263 -16.51 5.42 3.13
C LEU A 263 -16.09 4.02 2.68
N ALA A 264 -15.71 3.17 3.63
CA ALA A 264 -15.24 1.82 3.36
C ALA A 264 -16.00 0.80 4.23
N GLY A 265 -16.20 -0.40 3.69
CA GLY A 265 -17.04 -1.45 4.28
C GLY A 265 -18.32 -1.67 3.47
N PRO A 266 -19.20 -2.58 3.92
CA PRO A 266 -20.47 -2.87 3.26
C PRO A 266 -21.30 -1.62 3.00
N HIS A 267 -22.09 -1.60 1.93
CA HIS A 267 -22.97 -0.48 1.62
C HIS A 267 -23.82 -0.04 2.82
N GLY A 268 -23.78 1.26 3.13
CA GLY A 268 -24.47 1.86 4.29
C GLY A 268 -23.68 1.84 5.60
N ASP A 269 -22.55 1.13 5.66
CA ASP A 269 -21.61 1.23 6.78
C ASP A 269 -20.93 2.60 6.82
N ARG A 270 -20.86 3.20 8.00
CA ARG A 270 -20.29 4.55 8.18
C ARG A 270 -19.20 4.56 9.25
N HIS A 271 -18.68 3.40 9.64
CA HIS A 271 -17.71 3.28 10.72
C HIS A 271 -16.26 3.34 10.24
N THR A 272 -16.01 3.30 8.93
CA THR A 272 -14.66 3.26 8.38
C THR A 272 -14.51 4.19 7.19
N VAL A 273 -13.38 4.91 7.12
CA VAL A 273 -12.95 5.70 5.97
C VAL A 273 -11.61 5.17 5.48
N LEU A 274 -11.49 5.00 4.17
CA LEU A 274 -10.22 4.77 3.48
C LEU A 274 -9.89 6.04 2.69
N ALA A 275 -8.79 6.69 3.03
CA ALA A 275 -8.22 7.78 2.25
C ALA A 275 -7.01 7.29 1.48
N SER A 276 -7.14 7.19 0.17
CA SER A 276 -6.12 6.62 -0.71
C SER A 276 -5.74 7.61 -1.82
N PRO A 277 -4.56 7.45 -2.44
CA PRO A 277 -4.11 8.34 -3.50
C PRO A 277 -4.77 8.04 -4.86
N ILE A 278 -5.70 7.09 -4.88
CA ILE A 278 -6.47 6.67 -6.06
C ILE A 278 -7.91 7.06 -5.79
N ILE A 279 -8.56 7.65 -6.79
CA ILE A 279 -9.93 8.13 -6.64
C ILE A 279 -10.86 6.91 -6.66
N LEU A 280 -11.55 6.69 -5.55
CA LEU A 280 -12.53 5.61 -5.38
C LEU A 280 -13.91 6.22 -5.18
N TYR A 281 -14.94 5.40 -5.38
CA TYR A 281 -16.29 5.69 -4.89
C TYR A 281 -16.46 5.22 -3.44
N ASP A 282 -17.52 5.67 -2.79
CA ASP A 282 -17.88 5.18 -1.46
C ASP A 282 -18.27 3.72 -1.56
N HIS A 283 -17.90 2.95 -0.54
CA HIS A 283 -18.05 1.51 -0.51
C HIS A 283 -17.37 0.84 -1.71
N PRO A 284 -16.07 1.06 -1.91
CA PRO A 284 -15.35 0.35 -2.96
C PRO A 284 -15.47 -1.15 -2.72
N GLU A 285 -15.78 -1.91 -3.75
CA GLU A 285 -15.92 -3.35 -3.69
C GLU A 285 -14.85 -4.04 -4.52
N ILE A 286 -14.39 -5.19 -4.06
CA ILE A 286 -13.58 -6.08 -4.89
C ILE A 286 -14.54 -6.81 -5.83
N ALA A 287 -14.35 -6.66 -7.14
CA ALA A 287 -15.08 -7.35 -8.19
C ALA A 287 -15.04 -8.87 -7.94
N PRO A 288 -16.20 -9.55 -7.83
CA PRO A 288 -16.27 -10.98 -7.56
C PRO A 288 -15.65 -11.84 -8.67
N GLU A 289 -15.48 -11.27 -9.86
CA GLU A 289 -14.80 -11.88 -11.01
C GLU A 289 -13.27 -11.84 -10.90
N SER A 290 -12.69 -11.23 -9.85
CA SER A 290 -11.24 -11.18 -9.66
C SER A 290 -10.67 -12.54 -9.23
N PRO A 291 -9.83 -13.21 -10.05
CA PRO A 291 -9.14 -14.42 -9.65
C PRO A 291 -8.01 -14.08 -8.66
N GLY A 292 -8.38 -13.78 -7.41
CA GLY A 292 -7.49 -13.48 -6.29
C GLY A 292 -6.97 -12.04 -6.26
N ASP A 293 -5.88 -11.78 -5.51
CA ASP A 293 -5.25 -10.45 -5.33
C ASP A 293 -4.63 -9.90 -6.63
N LEU A 294 -5.44 -9.52 -7.61
CA LEU A 294 -4.99 -8.75 -8.76
C LEU A 294 -4.96 -7.26 -8.38
N PHE A 295 -4.03 -6.51 -8.98
CA PHE A 295 -3.70 -5.13 -8.57
C PHE A 295 -4.86 -4.15 -8.65
N ASP A 296 -5.85 -4.47 -9.47
CA ASP A 296 -7.08 -3.72 -9.66
C ASP A 296 -8.24 -4.66 -9.39
N ASN A 297 -8.55 -4.75 -8.10
CA ASN A 297 -9.67 -5.55 -7.63
C ASN A 297 -10.99 -4.77 -7.74
N THR A 298 -10.97 -3.46 -7.96
CA THR A 298 -12.17 -2.60 -7.94
C THR A 298 -12.80 -2.44 -9.31
N GLU A 299 -12.02 -2.42 -10.39
CA GLU A 299 -12.49 -2.40 -11.77
C GLU A 299 -11.57 -3.26 -12.65
N ILE A 300 -11.82 -4.57 -12.78
CA ILE A 300 -10.92 -5.37 -13.62
C ILE A 300 -11.05 -4.97 -15.09
N ASP A 301 -10.00 -4.36 -15.61
CA ASP A 301 -9.87 -4.10 -17.02
C ASP A 301 -9.23 -5.33 -17.71
N GLN A 302 -10.03 -6.10 -18.45
CA GLN A 302 -9.60 -7.22 -19.31
C GLN A 302 -8.35 -6.87 -20.14
N LEU A 303 -8.24 -5.60 -20.51
CA LEU A 303 -7.10 -5.02 -21.23
C LEU A 303 -5.77 -5.24 -20.47
N LEU A 304 -5.75 -5.14 -19.15
CA LEU A 304 -4.56 -5.40 -18.32
C LEU A 304 -4.10 -6.85 -18.44
N THR A 305 -5.04 -7.79 -18.31
CA THR A 305 -4.76 -9.22 -18.39
C THR A 305 -4.28 -9.61 -19.79
N LEU A 306 -4.96 -9.14 -20.84
CA LEU A 306 -4.55 -9.36 -22.22
C LEU A 306 -3.17 -8.79 -22.53
N SER A 307 -2.82 -7.65 -21.94
CA SER A 307 -1.52 -7.02 -22.12
C SER A 307 -0.38 -7.81 -21.46
N VAL A 308 -0.62 -8.42 -20.29
CA VAL A 308 0.32 -9.37 -19.66
C VAL A 308 0.49 -10.61 -20.55
N LEU A 309 -0.60 -11.12 -21.10
CA LEU A 309 -0.55 -12.26 -22.03
C LEU A 309 0.15 -11.91 -23.35
N ALA A 310 0.15 -10.65 -23.78
CA ALA A 310 0.84 -10.19 -24.98
C ALA A 310 2.37 -10.01 -24.81
N LEU A 311 2.92 -10.13 -23.60
CA LEU A 311 4.36 -10.03 -23.36
C LEU A 311 5.14 -11.12 -24.08
N SER A 312 6.31 -10.77 -24.61
CA SER A 312 7.27 -11.74 -25.17
C SER A 312 7.90 -12.61 -24.08
N ASP A 313 8.44 -13.77 -24.46
CA ASP A 313 9.08 -14.69 -23.52
C ASP A 313 10.27 -14.05 -22.77
N GLN A 314 11.03 -13.17 -23.43
CA GLN A 314 12.12 -12.42 -22.81
C GLN A 314 11.59 -11.47 -21.72
N GLU A 315 10.49 -10.76 -22.00
CA GLU A 315 9.88 -9.83 -21.04
C GLU A 315 9.27 -10.58 -19.85
N ARG A 316 8.64 -11.73 -20.10
CA ARG A 316 8.12 -12.62 -19.04
C ARG A 316 9.26 -13.13 -18.16
N GLN A 317 10.39 -13.51 -18.76
CA GLN A 317 11.56 -13.97 -18.00
C GLN A 317 12.15 -12.86 -17.11
N GLU A 318 12.26 -11.63 -17.64
CA GLU A 318 12.72 -10.47 -16.86
C GLU A 318 11.83 -10.20 -15.63
N ILE A 319 10.51 -10.33 -15.78
CA ILE A 319 9.56 -10.20 -14.66
C ILE A 319 9.72 -11.32 -13.63
N ARG A 320 9.91 -12.58 -14.07
CA ARG A 320 10.13 -13.72 -13.16
C ARG A 320 11.39 -13.59 -12.32
N ASP A 321 12.42 -12.96 -12.88
CA ASP A 321 13.70 -12.73 -12.21
C ASP A 321 13.68 -11.49 -11.28
N GLY A 322 12.70 -10.60 -11.46
CA GLY A 322 12.50 -9.34 -10.74
C GLY A 322 11.69 -9.46 -9.43
N ASP A 323 10.80 -8.49 -9.19
CA ASP A 323 9.96 -8.38 -7.98
C ASP A 323 9.10 -9.66 -7.76
N PRO A 324 9.14 -10.29 -6.56
CA PRO A 324 8.38 -11.52 -6.29
C PRO A 324 6.87 -11.36 -6.47
N ARG A 325 6.33 -10.16 -6.18
CA ARG A 325 4.90 -9.87 -6.31
C ARG A 325 4.54 -9.71 -7.79
N ALA A 326 5.34 -9.00 -8.58
CA ALA A 326 5.15 -8.90 -10.03
C ALA A 326 5.17 -10.28 -10.71
N ARG A 327 6.11 -11.16 -10.30
CA ARG A 327 6.13 -12.57 -10.73
C ARG A 327 4.83 -13.30 -10.38
N ALA A 328 4.36 -13.18 -9.14
CA ALA A 328 3.12 -13.83 -8.71
C ALA A 328 1.88 -13.36 -9.48
N ILE A 329 1.86 -12.12 -9.98
CA ILE A 329 0.79 -11.66 -10.88
C ILE A 329 0.97 -12.24 -12.28
N LEU A 330 2.19 -12.20 -12.85
CA LEU A 330 2.45 -12.81 -14.15
C LEU A 330 2.02 -14.27 -14.18
N ASP A 331 2.44 -15.05 -13.19
CA ASP A 331 2.14 -16.47 -13.10
C ASP A 331 0.62 -16.70 -13.01
N ARG A 332 -0.11 -15.87 -12.24
CA ARG A 332 -1.58 -15.92 -12.16
C ARG A 332 -2.27 -15.57 -13.47
N CYS A 333 -1.87 -14.49 -14.15
CA CYS A 333 -2.43 -14.13 -15.45
C CYS A 333 -2.19 -15.22 -16.50
N THR A 334 -1.02 -15.86 -16.50
CA THR A 334 -0.70 -16.96 -17.43
C THR A 334 -1.43 -18.26 -17.12
N ALA A 335 -1.95 -18.43 -15.90
CA ALA A 335 -2.69 -19.61 -15.47
C ALA A 335 -4.21 -19.51 -15.72
N LEU A 336 -4.72 -18.36 -16.17
CA LEU A 336 -6.14 -18.16 -16.42
C LEU A 336 -6.63 -19.03 -17.59
N ALA A 337 -7.76 -19.72 -17.39
CA ALA A 337 -8.41 -20.43 -18.48
C ALA A 337 -9.11 -19.44 -19.43
N PRO A 338 -9.33 -19.81 -20.70
CA PRO A 338 -10.10 -18.99 -21.64
C PRO A 338 -11.49 -18.61 -21.10
N GLU A 339 -12.11 -19.49 -20.32
CA GLU A 339 -13.42 -19.26 -19.68
C GLU A 339 -13.34 -18.15 -18.62
N ASP A 340 -12.24 -18.09 -17.86
CA ASP A 340 -12.00 -17.03 -16.88
C ASP A 340 -11.80 -15.69 -17.60
N LEU A 341 -11.07 -15.67 -18.73
CA LEU A 341 -10.88 -14.46 -19.56
C LEU A 341 -12.20 -13.92 -20.14
N VAL A 342 -13.16 -14.79 -20.42
CA VAL A 342 -14.50 -14.37 -20.86
C VAL A 342 -15.29 -13.74 -19.71
N ARG A 343 -15.14 -14.24 -18.48
CA ARG A 343 -15.79 -13.65 -17.28
C ARG A 343 -15.21 -12.29 -16.90
N LEU A 344 -13.99 -11.98 -17.36
CA LEU A 344 -13.38 -10.64 -17.24
C LEU A 344 -13.94 -9.61 -18.24
N HIS A 345 -14.76 -10.00 -19.23
CA HIS A 345 -15.48 -9.02 -20.05
C HIS A 345 -16.53 -8.36 -19.17
N GLY A 346 -16.22 -7.17 -18.66
CA GLY A 346 -17.08 -6.42 -17.76
C GLY A 346 -18.54 -6.48 -18.17
N LEU A 347 -19.37 -7.08 -17.31
CA LEU A 347 -20.81 -6.90 -17.39
C LEU A 347 -21.08 -5.43 -17.05
N MET A 348 -21.50 -4.63 -18.03
CA MET A 348 -22.01 -3.27 -17.77
C MET A 348 -23.13 -3.38 -16.74
N ARG A 349 -22.86 -3.01 -15.48
CA ARG A 349 -23.89 -2.91 -14.46
C ARG A 349 -24.68 -1.64 -14.76
N ARG A 350 -25.96 -1.79 -15.11
CA ARG A 350 -26.88 -0.65 -15.17
C ARG A 350 -27.00 -0.08 -13.76
N THR A 351 -26.43 1.11 -13.55
CA THR A 351 -26.85 1.98 -12.46
C THR A 351 -28.29 2.40 -12.74
N GLU A 352 -29.25 1.76 -12.08
CA GLU A 352 -30.62 2.27 -12.07
C GLU A 352 -30.63 3.59 -11.28
N PRO A 353 -31.19 4.68 -11.83
CA PRO A 353 -31.39 5.91 -11.06
C PRO A 353 -32.38 5.62 -9.93
N GLN A 354 -32.03 5.97 -8.69
CA GLN A 354 -33.01 5.97 -7.60
C GLN A 354 -33.94 7.17 -7.76
N GLU A 355 -35.25 6.90 -7.83
CA GLU A 355 -36.34 7.88 -7.80
C GLU A 355 -36.50 8.57 -6.44
#